data_AF-A0AAN4ZLF0-F1
#
_entry.id   AF-A0AAN4ZLF0-F1
#
_cell.length_a   1.000
_cell.length_b   1.000
_cell.length_c   1.000
_cell.angle_alpha   90.00
_cell.angle_beta   90.00
_cell.angle_gamma   90.00
#
_symmetry.space_group_name_H-M   'P 1'
#
loop_
_entity.id
_entity.type
_entity.pdbx_description
1 polymer ?
#
loop_
_entity_poly.entity_id
_entity_poly.type
_entity_poly.pdbx_seq_one_letter_code
_entity_poly.pdbx_strand_id
1 'polypeptide(L)'
;CTLEEELIKETEIYVTDDGTIFYKFPGDESTRSCMYVKWQGSEVKAVLPKGAIDYVTVHGISIYLEVQLEIYQLTFCSSIPSIAVREIRELWDDEIPEKPLETSPIISRIHDGNTYVYRLCDDPKSEGILVDEAVDGATLIAIHEGKQIYASSIESDCPPKLYQLNERTYHIEVPTPTSFESRFRDSSRFAYIAQDPADKRVNVLVLDLENMAFLPELQIIGIEFIYSIHVCGNIMTIKGACYKAMDDEFRMSVQLPDGYFDENIQVQDNSNGNTQH
;
A
#
# COMPACT_ATOMS: atom_id res chain seq x y z
N CYS A 1 6.70 -22.47 15.40
CA CYS A 1 5.59 -22.29 16.34
C CYS A 1 4.59 -21.38 15.65
N THR A 2 3.54 -21.93 15.05
CA THR A 2 2.44 -21.15 14.48
C THR A 2 1.45 -20.88 15.61
N LEU A 3 1.34 -19.61 16.01
CA LEU A 3 0.24 -19.17 16.87
C LEU A 3 -0.96 -18.98 15.94
N GLU A 4 -1.89 -19.92 15.97
CA GLU A 4 -3.20 -19.75 15.35
C GLU A 4 -4.04 -18.89 16.30
N GLU A 5 -4.41 -17.69 15.84
CA GLU A 5 -5.32 -16.81 16.56
C GLU A 5 -6.54 -16.55 15.67
N GLU A 6 -7.73 -16.82 16.20
CA GLU A 6 -9.00 -16.53 15.54
C GLU A 6 -9.29 -15.03 15.71
N LEU A 7 -9.21 -14.27 14.61
CA LEU A 7 -9.63 -12.87 14.58
C LEU A 7 -11.13 -12.80 14.36
N ILE A 8 -11.78 -11.77 14.93
CA ILE A 8 -13.19 -11.52 14.64
C ILE A 8 -13.31 -11.22 13.14
N LYS A 9 -14.29 -11.86 12.50
CA LYS A 9 -14.63 -11.62 11.09
C LYS A 9 -14.72 -10.11 10.84
N GLU A 10 -14.20 -9.65 9.70
CA GLU A 10 -14.19 -8.24 9.26
C GLU A 10 -13.15 -7.34 9.96
N THR A 11 -12.26 -7.88 10.80
CA THR A 11 -11.14 -7.08 11.34
C THR A 11 -10.16 -6.71 10.22
N GLU A 12 -9.96 -5.40 9.99
CA GLU A 12 -8.90 -4.92 9.10
C GLU A 12 -7.60 -4.76 9.89
N ILE A 13 -6.48 -4.91 9.18
CA ILE A 13 -5.15 -4.92 9.79
C ILE A 13 -4.27 -3.91 9.07
N TYR A 14 -3.57 -3.11 9.85
CA TYR A 14 -2.62 -2.12 9.37
C TYR A 14 -1.29 -2.32 10.11
N VAL A 15 -0.22 -2.60 9.38
CA VAL A 15 1.11 -2.84 9.97
C VAL A 15 1.99 -1.62 9.69
N THR A 16 2.52 -0.96 10.71
CA THR A 16 3.46 0.17 10.57
C THR A 16 4.88 -0.31 10.29
N ASP A 17 5.79 0.61 10.01
CA ASP A 17 7.17 0.29 9.59
C ASP A 17 8.05 -0.28 10.71
N ASP A 18 7.71 0.02 11.97
CA ASP A 18 8.31 -0.60 13.15
C ASP A 18 7.72 -1.99 13.47
N GLY A 19 6.79 -2.48 12.65
CA GLY A 19 6.10 -3.74 12.83
C GLY A 19 4.93 -3.69 13.81
N THR A 20 4.54 -2.51 14.33
CA THR A 20 3.33 -2.40 15.15
C THR A 20 2.09 -2.75 14.32
N ILE A 21 1.22 -3.62 14.86
CA ILE A 21 0.00 -4.07 14.19
C ILE A 21 -1.20 -3.38 14.82
N PHE A 22 -1.87 -2.54 14.03
CA PHE A 22 -3.16 -1.97 14.35
C PHE A 22 -4.27 -2.86 13.79
N TYR A 23 -5.30 -3.04 14.59
CA TYR A 23 -6.51 -3.75 14.25
C TYR A 23 -7.66 -2.74 14.23
N LYS A 24 -8.40 -2.69 13.13
CA LYS A 24 -9.64 -1.92 13.01
C LYS A 24 -10.82 -2.87 13.10
N PHE A 25 -11.66 -2.68 14.10
CA PHE A 25 -12.95 -3.34 14.16
C PHE A 25 -13.99 -2.45 13.47
N PRO A 26 -14.71 -2.92 12.45
CA PRO A 26 -15.82 -2.19 11.88
C PRO A 26 -16.89 -2.05 12.97
N GLY A 27 -17.13 -0.82 13.37
CA GLY A 27 -18.27 -0.53 14.22
C GLY A 27 -19.56 -0.71 13.41
N ASP A 28 -20.61 -1.24 14.02
CA ASP A 28 -21.96 -1.11 13.48
C ASP A 28 -22.46 0.35 13.59
N GLU A 29 -23.63 0.70 13.05
CA GLU A 29 -24.17 2.07 13.16
C GLU A 29 -24.31 2.56 14.62
N SER A 30 -24.32 1.65 15.60
CA SER A 30 -24.45 1.92 17.03
C SER A 30 -23.12 1.96 17.79
N THR A 31 -22.07 1.35 17.25
CA THR A 31 -20.75 1.20 17.85
C THR A 31 -19.74 1.94 16.99
N ARG A 32 -18.95 2.82 17.60
CA ARG A 32 -17.90 3.51 16.83
C ARG A 32 -16.88 2.48 16.38
N SER A 33 -16.40 2.64 15.14
CA SER A 33 -15.19 1.95 14.70
C SER A 33 -14.08 2.13 15.76
N CYS A 34 -13.35 1.06 16.04
CA CYS A 34 -12.31 1.06 17.06
C CYS A 34 -10.99 0.62 16.45
N MET A 35 -9.94 1.41 16.72
CA MET A 35 -8.56 1.04 16.41
C MET A 35 -7.89 0.59 17.70
N TYR A 36 -7.18 -0.54 17.66
CA TYR A 36 -6.45 -1.04 18.81
C TYR A 36 -5.16 -1.76 18.42
N VAL A 37 -4.24 -1.90 19.38
CA VAL A 37 -3.00 -2.66 19.27
C VAL A 37 -3.00 -3.73 20.35
N LYS A 38 -2.56 -4.95 20.02
CA LYS A 38 -2.28 -6.00 21.01
C LYS A 38 -0.84 -5.84 21.50
N TRP A 39 -0.66 -5.59 22.79
CA TRP A 39 0.64 -5.39 23.41
C TRP A 39 0.75 -6.19 24.70
N GLN A 40 1.75 -7.09 24.77
CA GLN A 40 2.00 -7.95 25.94
C GLN A 40 0.74 -8.70 26.44
N GLY A 41 -0.07 -9.21 25.50
CA GLY A 41 -1.31 -9.94 25.81
C GLY A 41 -2.50 -9.06 26.21
N SER A 42 -2.38 -7.73 26.16
CA SER A 42 -3.46 -6.79 26.45
C SER A 42 -3.84 -5.98 25.22
N GLU A 43 -5.10 -5.55 25.13
CA GLU A 43 -5.58 -4.62 24.09
C GLU A 43 -5.40 -3.17 24.54
N VAL A 44 -4.69 -2.38 23.75
CA VAL A 44 -4.57 -0.93 23.89
C VAL A 44 -5.47 -0.29 22.84
N LYS A 45 -6.58 0.33 23.28
CA LYS A 45 -7.59 0.91 22.38
C LYS A 45 -7.36 2.41 22.20
N ALA A 46 -7.55 2.89 20.98
CA ALA A 46 -7.56 4.32 20.67
C ALA A 46 -8.94 4.92 20.98
N VAL A 47 -8.96 6.15 21.46
CA VAL A 47 -10.19 6.96 21.55
C VAL A 47 -10.30 7.77 20.26
N LEU A 48 -11.10 7.28 19.32
CA LEU A 48 -11.30 7.94 18.03
C LEU A 48 -12.35 9.08 18.11
N PRO A 49 -12.24 10.08 17.22
CA PRO A 49 -13.31 11.07 17.00
C PRO A 49 -14.63 10.39 16.61
N LYS A 50 -15.73 11.15 16.69
CA LYS A 50 -17.05 10.64 16.28
C LYS A 50 -17.18 10.78 14.77
N GLY A 51 -17.55 9.71 14.08
CA GLY A 51 -17.87 9.75 12.66
C GLY A 51 -17.56 8.42 11.98
N ALA A 52 -17.92 8.33 10.71
CA ALA A 52 -17.43 7.26 9.85
C ALA A 52 -15.95 7.51 9.52
N ILE A 53 -15.21 6.42 9.34
CA ILE A 53 -13.83 6.50 8.85
C ILE A 53 -13.89 6.26 7.35
N ASP A 54 -13.60 7.28 6.56
CA ASP A 54 -13.72 7.22 5.10
C ASP A 54 -12.47 6.61 4.46
N TYR A 55 -11.28 6.95 4.98
CA TYR A 55 -10.01 6.38 4.52
C TYR A 55 -9.09 6.03 5.69
N VAL A 56 -8.23 5.04 5.48
CA VAL A 56 -7.16 4.64 6.41
C VAL A 56 -5.90 4.32 5.62
N THR A 57 -4.75 4.82 6.08
CA THR A 57 -3.45 4.50 5.50
C THR A 57 -2.35 4.40 6.53
N VAL A 58 -1.26 3.75 6.15
CA VAL A 58 -0.05 3.60 6.94
C VAL A 58 1.04 4.47 6.33
N HIS A 59 1.70 5.28 7.13
CA HIS A 59 2.94 5.94 6.72
C HIS A 59 3.90 6.03 7.91
N GLY A 60 5.13 5.51 7.73
CA GLY A 60 6.10 5.43 8.82
C GLY A 60 5.59 4.56 9.98
N ILE A 61 5.69 5.11 11.19
CA ILE A 61 5.23 4.49 12.44
C ILE A 61 3.77 4.83 12.80
N SER A 62 3.03 5.44 11.88
CA SER A 62 1.72 6.01 12.14
C SER A 62 0.64 5.47 11.20
N ILE A 63 -0.58 5.44 11.72
CA ILE A 63 -1.80 5.32 10.92
C ILE A 63 -2.39 6.70 10.72
N TYR A 64 -2.89 6.97 9.52
CA TYR A 64 -3.61 8.18 9.20
C TYR A 64 -5.02 7.80 8.77
N LEU A 65 -6.02 8.54 9.25
CA LEU A 65 -7.41 8.30 8.93
C LEU A 65 -8.16 9.60 8.69
N GLU A 66 -9.12 9.56 7.77
CA GLU A 66 -10.08 10.65 7.56
C GLU A 66 -11.37 10.34 8.32
N VAL A 67 -11.85 11.31 9.10
CA VAL A 67 -13.17 11.28 9.74
C VAL A 67 -13.81 12.64 9.54
N GLN A 68 -14.93 12.71 8.82
CA GLN A 68 -15.66 13.97 8.60
C GLN A 68 -14.79 15.09 8.02
N LEU A 69 -13.98 14.80 6.99
CA LEU A 69 -13.01 15.72 6.37
C LEU A 69 -11.83 16.13 7.28
N GLU A 70 -11.74 15.64 8.52
CA GLU A 70 -10.60 15.86 9.39
C GLU A 70 -9.62 14.68 9.31
N ILE A 71 -8.33 14.98 9.17
CA ILE A 71 -7.27 13.97 9.11
C ILE A 71 -6.64 13.81 10.49
N TYR A 72 -6.62 12.57 10.96
CA TYR A 72 -6.05 12.19 12.26
C TYR A 72 -4.87 11.25 12.08
N GLN A 73 -3.84 11.48 12.88
CA GLN A 73 -2.66 10.62 13.03
C GLN A 73 -2.78 9.81 14.32
N LEU A 74 -2.51 8.51 14.22
CA LEU A 74 -2.45 7.55 15.31
C LEU A 74 -1.03 7.01 15.44
N THR A 75 -0.46 7.07 16.64
CA THR A 75 0.86 6.52 16.93
C THR A 75 0.83 5.73 18.23
N PHE A 76 1.33 4.49 18.18
CA PHE A 76 1.43 3.65 19.37
C PHE A 76 2.70 4.00 20.17
N CYS A 77 2.55 4.15 21.49
CA CYS A 77 3.66 4.38 22.40
C CYS A 77 3.87 3.15 23.27
N SER A 78 4.97 2.42 23.08
CA SER A 78 5.25 1.19 23.82
C SER A 78 5.76 1.45 25.25
N SER A 79 6.37 2.61 25.51
CA SER A 79 6.88 2.97 26.85
C SER A 79 5.76 3.29 27.84
N ILE A 80 4.65 3.83 27.32
CA ILE A 80 3.40 4.05 28.06
C ILE A 80 2.30 3.49 27.15
N PRO A 81 1.94 2.19 27.27
CA PRO A 81 1.04 1.50 26.35
C PRO A 81 -0.25 2.26 26.09
N SER A 82 -0.24 3.05 25.02
CA SER A 82 -1.29 3.97 24.65
C SER A 82 -1.19 4.27 23.16
N ILE A 83 -2.31 4.63 22.54
CA ILE A 83 -2.34 5.13 21.17
C ILE A 83 -2.62 6.62 21.27
N ALA A 84 -1.64 7.44 20.90
CA ALA A 84 -1.81 8.87 20.76
C ALA A 84 -2.64 9.14 19.50
N VAL A 85 -3.71 9.90 19.63
CA VAL A 85 -4.56 10.35 18.52
C VAL A 85 -4.40 11.87 18.42
N ARG A 86 -4.02 12.36 17.25
CA ARG A 86 -3.80 13.79 17.00
C ARG A 86 -4.46 14.18 15.68
N GLU A 87 -5.28 15.22 15.70
CA GLU A 87 -5.72 15.89 14.48
C GLU A 87 -4.51 16.62 13.85
N ILE A 88 -4.29 16.38 12.56
CA ILE A 88 -3.16 16.97 11.83
C ILE A 88 -3.58 18.11 10.91
N ARG A 89 -4.76 17.99 10.28
CA ARG A 89 -5.34 19.02 9.40
C ARG A 89 -6.78 18.67 9.01
N GLU A 90 -7.49 19.65 8.48
CA GLU A 90 -8.74 19.48 7.74
C GLU A 90 -8.45 19.34 6.24
N LEU A 91 -9.28 18.60 5.51
CA LEU A 91 -9.30 18.60 4.06
C LEU A 91 -9.88 19.92 3.57
N TRP A 92 -9.27 20.51 2.54
CA TRP A 92 -9.82 21.66 1.86
C TRP A 92 -10.91 21.27 0.87
N ASP A 93 -11.80 22.21 0.59
CA ASP A 93 -12.94 22.02 -0.33
C ASP A 93 -12.52 21.62 -1.76
N ASP A 94 -11.28 21.93 -2.16
CA ASP A 94 -10.69 21.64 -3.47
C ASP A 94 -9.80 20.38 -3.48
N GLU A 95 -9.71 19.66 -2.35
CA GLU A 95 -9.06 18.34 -2.27
C GLU A 95 -10.01 17.25 -2.74
N ILE A 96 -9.55 16.44 -3.69
CA ILE A 96 -10.30 15.33 -4.26
C ILE A 96 -9.52 14.05 -3.94
N PRO A 97 -10.08 13.15 -3.12
CA PRO A 97 -9.52 11.81 -2.99
C PRO A 97 -9.61 11.08 -4.32
N GLU A 98 -8.48 10.60 -4.82
CA GLU A 98 -8.42 9.79 -6.04
C GLU A 98 -9.10 8.44 -5.75
N LYS A 99 -10.31 8.25 -6.32
CA LYS A 99 -11.12 7.05 -6.14
C LYS A 99 -10.70 5.92 -7.07
N PRO A 100 -10.86 4.66 -6.64
CA PRO A 100 -10.57 4.10 -5.33
C PRO A 100 -9.36 3.17 -5.48
N LEU A 101 -8.17 3.64 -5.13
CA LEU A 101 -7.09 2.70 -4.89
C LEU A 101 -7.20 2.30 -3.42
N GLU A 102 -7.48 1.02 -3.17
CA GLU A 102 -7.57 0.41 -1.83
C GLU A 102 -6.25 0.56 -1.04
N THR A 103 -5.20 1.06 -1.69
CA THR A 103 -3.86 1.23 -1.14
C THR A 103 -3.41 2.68 -1.19
N SER A 104 -3.31 3.30 0.00
CA SER A 104 -2.86 4.68 0.24
C SER A 104 -3.66 5.76 -0.50
N PRO A 105 -4.61 6.44 0.16
CA PRO A 105 -5.37 7.53 -0.43
C PRO A 105 -4.41 8.63 -0.90
N ILE A 106 -4.30 8.76 -2.21
CA ILE A 106 -3.67 9.88 -2.89
C ILE A 106 -4.75 10.95 -3.02
N ILE A 107 -4.39 12.16 -2.66
CA ILE A 107 -5.23 13.34 -2.78
C ILE A 107 -4.71 14.16 -3.96
N SER A 108 -5.62 14.58 -4.82
CA SER A 108 -5.34 15.60 -5.83
C SER A 108 -5.97 16.93 -5.45
N ARG A 109 -5.34 18.02 -5.88
CA ARG A 109 -5.81 19.38 -5.62
C ARG A 109 -5.47 20.29 -6.79
N ILE A 110 -6.41 21.12 -7.21
CA ILE A 110 -6.17 22.16 -8.22
C ILE A 110 -5.88 23.49 -7.52
N HIS A 111 -4.67 24.00 -7.66
CA HIS A 111 -4.25 25.28 -7.09
C HIS A 111 -3.57 26.15 -8.15
N ASP A 112 -4.06 27.39 -8.32
CA ASP A 112 -3.58 28.33 -9.33
C ASP A 112 -3.54 27.75 -10.76
N GLY A 113 -4.54 26.93 -11.11
CA GLY A 113 -4.66 26.28 -12.41
C GLY A 113 -3.76 25.07 -12.63
N ASN A 114 -2.99 24.67 -11.60
CA ASN A 114 -2.11 23.52 -11.64
C ASN A 114 -2.67 22.39 -10.76
N THR A 115 -2.48 21.14 -11.18
CA THR A 115 -2.86 19.96 -10.39
C THR A 115 -1.67 19.51 -9.55
N TYR A 116 -1.89 19.34 -8.25
CA TYR A 116 -0.93 18.78 -7.31
C TYR A 116 -1.46 17.46 -6.77
N VAL A 117 -0.57 16.53 -6.49
CA VAL A 117 -0.87 15.25 -5.84
C VAL A 117 0.03 15.04 -4.63
N TYR A 118 -0.52 14.46 -3.59
CA TYR A 118 0.17 14.14 -2.33
C TYR A 118 -0.61 13.05 -1.59
N ARG A 119 -0.04 12.51 -0.52
CA ARG A 119 -0.71 11.49 0.31
C ARG A 119 -1.63 12.17 1.30
N LEU A 120 -2.65 11.46 1.77
CA LEU A 120 -3.56 11.96 2.82
C LEU A 120 -2.83 12.57 4.04
N CYS A 121 -1.70 11.97 4.43
CA CYS A 121 -0.89 12.39 5.57
C CYS A 121 0.01 13.60 5.35
N ASP A 122 0.24 13.98 4.09
CA ASP A 122 1.19 15.03 3.73
C ASP A 122 0.61 16.43 3.99
N ASP A 123 1.48 17.42 4.18
CA ASP A 123 1.13 18.83 4.15
C ASP A 123 1.01 19.31 2.69
N PRO A 124 -0.22 19.66 2.22
CA PRO A 124 -0.44 20.07 0.84
C PRO A 124 0.43 21.25 0.38
N LYS A 125 0.88 22.11 1.30
CA LYS A 125 1.66 23.32 0.97
C LYS A 125 3.13 23.04 0.69
N SER A 126 3.69 22.05 1.37
CA SER A 126 5.13 21.80 1.34
C SER A 126 5.49 20.50 0.63
N GLU A 127 4.54 19.56 0.56
CA GLU A 127 4.76 18.20 0.03
C GLU A 127 3.95 17.91 -1.24
N GLY A 128 3.08 18.84 -1.67
CA GLY A 128 2.35 18.73 -2.92
C GLY A 128 3.27 18.60 -4.14
N ILE A 129 3.09 17.54 -4.93
CA ILE A 129 3.87 17.28 -6.15
C ILE A 129 3.06 17.76 -7.35
N LEU A 130 3.63 18.70 -8.11
CA LEU A 130 3.05 19.18 -9.36
C LEU A 130 2.91 18.02 -10.37
N VAL A 131 1.74 17.88 -10.97
CA VAL A 131 1.50 16.97 -12.10
C VAL A 131 1.79 17.72 -13.38
N ASP A 132 3.02 17.63 -13.87
CA ASP A 132 3.48 18.34 -15.07
C ASP A 132 2.87 17.76 -16.35
N GLU A 133 2.83 16.43 -16.47
CA GLU A 133 2.28 15.71 -17.61
C GLU A 133 1.52 14.47 -17.12
N ALA A 134 0.27 14.33 -17.54
CA ALA A 134 -0.46 13.09 -17.32
C ALA A 134 0.19 11.96 -18.13
N VAL A 135 0.39 10.81 -17.50
CA VAL A 135 0.87 9.62 -18.21
C VAL A 135 -0.33 8.98 -18.90
N ASP A 136 -0.44 9.19 -20.21
CA ASP A 136 -1.57 8.71 -21.01
C ASP A 136 -1.80 7.20 -20.82
N GLY A 137 -3.04 6.84 -20.44
CA GLY A 137 -3.42 5.44 -20.24
C GLY A 137 -2.87 4.79 -18.97
N ALA A 138 -2.25 5.55 -18.06
CA ALA A 138 -1.76 5.05 -16.78
C ALA A 138 -2.47 5.73 -15.59
N THR A 139 -2.56 5.01 -14.48
CA THR A 139 -3.16 5.47 -13.23
C THR A 139 -2.06 5.81 -12.23
N LEU A 140 -2.15 6.94 -11.55
CA LEU A 140 -1.26 7.26 -10.43
C LEU A 140 -1.56 6.30 -9.28
N ILE A 141 -0.64 5.38 -8.98
CA ILE A 141 -0.85 4.35 -7.96
C ILE A 141 -0.16 4.63 -6.63
N ALA A 142 0.88 5.48 -6.63
CA ALA A 142 1.58 5.84 -5.41
C ALA A 142 2.40 7.12 -5.51
N ILE A 143 2.76 7.61 -4.34
CA ILE A 143 3.79 8.62 -4.13
C ILE A 143 4.83 8.01 -3.19
N HIS A 144 6.07 7.94 -3.66
CA HIS A 144 7.20 7.37 -2.93
C HIS A 144 8.39 8.33 -2.97
N GLU A 145 8.88 8.75 -1.80
CA GLU A 145 9.99 9.69 -1.67
C GLU A 145 9.85 10.96 -2.56
N GLY A 146 8.63 11.52 -2.63
CA GLY A 146 8.35 12.71 -3.45
C GLY A 146 8.28 12.46 -4.95
N LYS A 147 8.18 11.19 -5.38
CA LYS A 147 8.05 10.78 -6.79
C LYS A 147 6.70 10.12 -7.04
N GLN A 148 6.08 10.45 -8.16
CA GLN A 148 4.84 9.88 -8.65
C GLN A 148 5.12 8.54 -9.35
N ILE A 149 4.31 7.53 -9.05
CA ILE A 149 4.41 6.21 -9.68
C ILE A 149 3.09 5.92 -10.37
N TYR A 150 3.13 5.90 -11.69
CA TYR A 150 2.01 5.57 -12.56
C TYR A 150 2.08 4.10 -12.96
N ALA A 151 0.94 3.45 -13.12
CA ALA A 151 0.86 2.09 -13.62
C ALA A 151 -0.13 1.95 -14.77
N SER A 152 0.23 1.14 -15.76
CA SER A 152 -0.67 0.70 -16.82
C SER A 152 -0.55 -0.80 -17.05
N SER A 153 -1.57 -1.35 -17.71
CA SER A 153 -1.60 -2.76 -18.07
C SER A 153 -0.95 -3.01 -19.44
N ILE A 154 -0.23 -4.11 -19.56
CA ILE A 154 0.27 -4.67 -20.83
C ILE A 154 -0.24 -6.10 -21.03
N GLU A 155 -0.01 -6.67 -22.22
CA GLU A 155 -0.36 -8.05 -22.54
C GLU A 155 0.24 -9.04 -21.53
N SER A 156 -0.50 -10.13 -21.22
CA SER A 156 -0.15 -11.09 -20.15
C SER A 156 1.23 -11.73 -20.32
N ASP A 157 1.68 -11.88 -21.56
CA ASP A 157 2.90 -12.62 -21.90
C ASP A 157 4.14 -11.70 -21.98
N CYS A 158 3.95 -10.39 -21.80
CA CYS A 158 5.05 -9.45 -21.73
C CYS A 158 5.65 -9.43 -20.32
N PRO A 159 6.97 -9.28 -20.15
CA PRO A 159 7.54 -9.02 -18.83
C PRO A 159 7.13 -7.62 -18.34
N PRO A 160 7.03 -7.39 -17.01
CA PRO A 160 6.79 -6.06 -16.48
C PRO A 160 7.96 -5.12 -16.82
N LYS A 161 7.66 -3.85 -17.01
CA LYS A 161 8.65 -2.82 -17.38
C LYS A 161 8.51 -1.61 -16.50
N LEU A 162 9.64 -0.92 -16.33
CA LEU A 162 9.75 0.31 -15.56
C LEU A 162 10.42 1.36 -16.44
N TYR A 163 9.81 2.53 -16.49
CA TYR A 163 10.32 3.68 -17.19
C TYR A 163 10.47 4.83 -16.21
N GLN A 164 11.62 5.50 -16.27
CA GLN A 164 11.79 6.82 -15.67
C GLN A 164 11.45 7.85 -16.74
N LEU A 165 10.30 8.51 -16.60
CA LEU A 165 9.87 9.53 -17.55
C LEU A 165 10.59 10.86 -17.30
N ASN A 166 10.81 11.20 -16.03
CA ASN A 166 11.59 12.35 -15.59
C ASN A 166 12.16 12.11 -14.15
N GLU A 167 12.71 13.14 -13.50
CA GLU A 167 13.29 13.01 -12.14
C GLU A 167 12.27 12.65 -11.04
N ARG A 168 10.98 12.89 -11.29
CA ARG A 168 9.89 12.76 -10.31
C ARG A 168 8.78 11.80 -10.74
N THR A 169 8.80 11.28 -11.96
CA THR A 169 7.73 10.44 -12.49
C THR A 169 8.29 9.12 -13.00
N TYR A 170 7.78 8.03 -12.42
CA TYR A 170 7.98 6.69 -12.90
C TYR A 170 6.70 6.14 -13.50
N HIS A 171 6.85 5.31 -14.51
CA HIS A 171 5.76 4.58 -15.13
C HIS A 171 6.10 3.09 -15.14
N ILE A 172 5.22 2.28 -14.56
CA ILE A 172 5.31 0.83 -14.61
C ILE A 172 4.27 0.27 -15.56
N GLU A 173 4.70 -0.64 -16.40
CA GLU A 173 3.83 -1.47 -17.20
C GLU A 173 3.81 -2.87 -16.59
N VAL A 174 2.65 -3.35 -16.19
CA VAL A 174 2.53 -4.70 -15.61
C VAL A 174 1.55 -5.56 -16.42
N PRO A 175 1.82 -6.86 -16.57
CA PRO A 175 0.89 -7.78 -17.21
C PRO A 175 -0.49 -7.70 -16.58
N THR A 176 -1.51 -7.45 -17.42
CA THR A 176 -2.88 -7.07 -17.07
C THR A 176 -3.37 -7.69 -15.75
N PRO A 177 -3.38 -6.94 -14.64
CA PRO A 177 -4.04 -7.37 -13.42
C PRO A 177 -5.47 -6.84 -13.38
N THR A 178 -6.38 -7.61 -12.77
CA THR A 178 -7.77 -7.20 -12.52
C THR A 178 -7.88 -6.12 -11.43
N SER A 179 -6.84 -5.97 -10.60
CA SER A 179 -6.74 -4.94 -9.56
C SER A 179 -5.27 -4.62 -9.26
N PHE A 180 -4.99 -3.36 -8.92
CA PHE A 180 -3.68 -2.92 -8.46
C PHE A 180 -3.71 -2.80 -6.94
N GLU A 181 -3.25 -3.84 -6.25
CA GLU A 181 -2.80 -3.63 -4.88
C GLU A 181 -1.33 -3.28 -4.89
N SER A 182 -1.04 -2.02 -4.60
CA SER A 182 0.31 -1.53 -4.59
C SER A 182 0.70 -1.05 -3.20
N ARG A 183 1.79 -1.58 -2.66
CA ARG A 183 2.23 -1.22 -1.31
C ARG A 183 3.60 -0.58 -1.42
N PHE A 184 3.59 0.75 -1.39
CA PHE A 184 4.77 1.58 -1.33
C PHE A 184 4.92 2.11 0.08
N ARG A 185 6.12 1.95 0.64
CA ARG A 185 6.49 2.52 1.93
C ARG A 185 7.78 3.27 1.71
N ASP A 186 7.85 4.52 2.14
CA ASP A 186 9.08 5.31 2.03
C ASP A 186 10.24 4.71 2.83
N SER A 187 9.95 3.90 3.85
CA SER A 187 10.97 3.13 4.59
C SER A 187 11.49 1.90 3.85
N SER A 188 10.89 1.53 2.72
CA SER A 188 11.23 0.34 1.94
C SER A 188 11.59 0.75 0.52
N ARG A 189 12.79 0.37 0.06
CA ARG A 189 13.17 0.49 -1.35
C ARG A 189 12.34 -0.41 -2.27
N PHE A 190 11.58 -1.35 -1.71
CA PHE A 190 10.78 -2.30 -2.48
C PHE A 190 9.32 -1.91 -2.51
N ALA A 191 8.73 -1.99 -3.71
CA ALA A 191 7.30 -1.95 -3.95
C ALA A 191 6.77 -3.32 -4.31
N TYR A 192 5.62 -3.68 -3.74
CA TYR A 192 4.95 -4.96 -3.98
C TYR A 192 3.68 -4.70 -4.76
N ILE A 193 3.51 -5.40 -5.87
CA ILE A 193 2.37 -5.29 -6.77
C ILE A 193 1.76 -6.68 -6.91
N ALA A 194 0.58 -6.88 -6.34
CA ALA A 194 -0.16 -8.12 -6.53
C ALA A 194 -0.78 -8.16 -7.92
N GLN A 195 -0.64 -9.29 -8.60
CA GLN A 195 -1.34 -9.61 -9.83
C GLN A 195 -2.30 -10.77 -9.55
N ASP A 196 -3.59 -10.55 -9.78
CA ASP A 196 -4.61 -11.59 -9.78
C ASP A 196 -4.86 -12.05 -11.21
N PRO A 197 -4.17 -13.10 -11.71
CA PRO A 197 -4.44 -13.64 -13.02
C PRO A 197 -5.67 -14.56 -12.98
N ALA A 198 -6.34 -14.67 -14.13
CA ALA A 198 -7.47 -15.58 -14.35
C ALA A 198 -7.17 -17.06 -13.98
N ASP A 199 -5.90 -17.45 -13.95
CA ASP A 199 -5.42 -18.82 -13.71
C ASP A 199 -5.22 -19.19 -12.23
N LYS A 200 -5.80 -18.43 -11.29
CA LYS A 200 -5.90 -18.76 -9.85
C LYS A 200 -4.56 -18.87 -9.10
N ARG A 201 -3.55 -18.17 -9.59
CA ARG A 201 -2.22 -18.11 -8.96
C ARG A 201 -1.84 -16.66 -8.78
N VAL A 202 -1.88 -16.17 -7.55
CA VAL A 202 -1.48 -14.78 -7.33
C VAL A 202 0.05 -14.69 -7.42
N ASN A 203 0.51 -13.85 -8.34
CA ASN A 203 1.91 -13.47 -8.44
C ASN A 203 2.09 -12.11 -7.78
N VAL A 204 3.18 -11.94 -7.04
CA VAL A 204 3.58 -10.65 -6.47
C VAL A 204 4.85 -10.23 -7.19
N LEU A 205 4.71 -9.19 -8.00
CA LEU A 205 5.85 -8.49 -8.57
C LEU A 205 6.50 -7.66 -7.46
N VAL A 206 7.83 -7.69 -7.42
CA VAL A 206 8.61 -6.87 -6.49
C VAL A 206 9.50 -5.95 -7.29
N LEU A 207 9.25 -4.66 -7.18
CA LEU A 207 10.05 -3.61 -7.83
C LEU A 207 11.04 -3.05 -6.81
N ASP A 208 12.33 -3.14 -7.12
CA ASP A 208 13.39 -2.42 -6.42
C ASP A 208 13.49 -1.01 -7.01
N LEU A 209 13.07 -0.01 -6.23
CA LEU A 209 13.03 1.40 -6.63
C LEU A 209 14.41 2.07 -6.57
N GLU A 210 15.37 1.46 -5.87
CA GLU A 210 16.75 1.95 -5.84
C GLU A 210 17.50 1.48 -7.08
N ASN A 211 17.38 0.19 -7.40
CA ASN A 211 18.03 -0.42 -8.57
C ASN A 211 17.22 -0.29 -9.87
N MET A 212 15.99 0.24 -9.78
CA MET A 212 15.08 0.43 -10.92
C MET A 212 14.84 -0.86 -11.71
N ALA A 213 14.66 -1.97 -11.00
CA ALA A 213 14.54 -3.30 -11.60
C ALA A 213 13.49 -4.16 -10.87
N PHE A 214 12.81 -5.02 -11.62
CA PHE A 214 11.97 -6.06 -11.04
C PHE A 214 12.84 -7.22 -10.53
N LEU A 215 12.59 -7.64 -9.29
CA LEU A 215 13.13 -8.88 -8.72
C LEU A 215 12.35 -10.10 -9.23
N PRO A 216 12.89 -11.33 -9.06
CA PRO A 216 12.14 -12.54 -9.40
C PRO A 216 10.78 -12.59 -8.71
N GLU A 217 9.74 -12.89 -9.46
CA GLU A 217 8.36 -12.88 -8.97
C GLU A 217 8.15 -13.87 -7.81
N LEU A 218 7.31 -13.47 -6.85
CA LEU A 218 6.88 -14.35 -5.76
C LEU A 218 5.54 -14.97 -6.10
N GLN A 219 5.45 -16.30 -6.06
CA GLN A 219 4.20 -17.01 -6.27
C GLN A 219 3.54 -17.35 -4.93
N ILE A 220 2.29 -16.92 -4.76
CA ILE A 220 1.49 -17.22 -3.59
C ILE A 220 0.54 -18.37 -3.91
N ILE A 221 0.60 -19.43 -3.10
CA ILE A 221 -0.22 -20.64 -3.27
C ILE A 221 -1.28 -20.67 -2.18
N GLY A 222 -2.53 -20.92 -2.58
CA GLY A 222 -3.66 -21.06 -1.65
C GLY A 222 -4.31 -19.74 -1.23
N ILE A 223 -3.91 -18.62 -1.85
CA ILE A 223 -4.64 -17.36 -1.81
C ILE A 223 -4.87 -16.98 -3.27
N GLU A 224 -6.12 -16.71 -3.64
CA GLU A 224 -6.51 -16.38 -5.01
C GLU A 224 -6.85 -14.89 -5.18
N PHE A 225 -7.12 -14.18 -4.08
CA PHE A 225 -7.26 -12.73 -4.05
C PHE A 225 -6.43 -12.17 -2.91
N ILE A 226 -5.63 -11.13 -3.15
CA ILE A 226 -4.89 -10.43 -2.11
C ILE A 226 -5.66 -9.14 -1.77
N TYR A 227 -5.83 -8.90 -0.47
CA TYR A 227 -6.38 -7.68 0.12
C TYR A 227 -5.30 -6.79 0.76
N SER A 228 -4.19 -7.41 1.18
CA SER A 228 -3.03 -6.66 1.62
C SER A 228 -1.74 -7.48 1.60
N ILE A 229 -0.63 -6.77 1.37
CA ILE A 229 0.74 -7.27 1.50
C ILE A 229 1.47 -6.38 2.49
N HIS A 230 2.11 -6.99 3.48
CA HIS A 230 2.98 -6.32 4.44
C HIS A 230 4.31 -7.04 4.51
N VAL A 231 5.42 -6.32 4.38
CA VAL A 231 6.76 -6.90 4.54
C VAL A 231 7.48 -6.18 5.66
N CYS A 232 8.00 -6.94 6.62
CA CYS A 232 8.80 -6.45 7.73
C CYS A 232 10.04 -7.33 7.86
N GLY A 233 11.21 -6.74 7.58
CA GLY A 233 12.46 -7.50 7.42
C GLY A 233 12.32 -8.52 6.28
N ASN A 234 12.55 -9.80 6.59
CA ASN A 234 12.40 -10.90 5.63
C ASN A 234 11.06 -11.66 5.79
N ILE A 235 10.09 -11.12 6.54
CA ILE A 235 8.79 -11.75 6.72
C ILE A 235 7.75 -11.00 5.89
N MET A 236 7.12 -11.71 4.96
CA MET A 236 5.97 -11.25 4.21
C MET A 236 4.70 -11.78 4.87
N THR A 237 3.75 -10.89 5.14
CA THR A 237 2.40 -11.19 5.61
C THR A 237 1.39 -10.77 4.56
N ILE A 238 0.50 -11.69 4.19
CA ILE A 238 -0.54 -11.50 3.19
C ILE A 238 -1.90 -11.72 3.84
N LYS A 239 -2.84 -10.83 3.56
CA LYS A 239 -4.28 -11.04 3.78
C LYS A 239 -4.93 -11.26 2.42
N GLY A 240 -5.82 -12.24 2.32
CA GLY A 240 -6.49 -12.56 1.07
C GLY A 240 -7.66 -13.52 1.22
N ALA A 241 -8.24 -13.97 0.10
CA ALA A 241 -9.33 -14.95 0.06
C ALA A 241 -9.10 -16.00 -1.02
N CYS A 242 -9.88 -17.09 -0.96
CA CYS A 242 -9.99 -18.09 -2.02
C CYS A 242 -11.35 -17.98 -2.73
N TYR A 243 -11.41 -18.16 -4.04
CA TYR A 243 -12.65 -18.21 -4.85
C TYR A 243 -13.68 -19.20 -4.29
N LYS A 244 -13.23 -20.35 -3.78
CA LYS A 244 -14.16 -21.38 -3.26
C LYS A 244 -14.77 -21.04 -1.91
N ALA A 245 -14.23 -20.03 -1.23
CA ALA A 245 -14.62 -19.60 0.10
C ALA A 245 -14.40 -18.08 0.19
N MET A 246 -15.09 -17.30 -0.65
CA MET A 246 -14.91 -15.84 -0.67
C MET A 246 -15.30 -15.19 0.67
N ASP A 247 -16.10 -15.88 1.49
CA ASP A 247 -16.44 -15.47 2.85
C ASP A 247 -15.35 -15.75 3.90
N ASP A 248 -14.32 -16.53 3.53
CA ASP A 248 -13.20 -16.90 4.40
C ASP A 248 -11.97 -16.08 4.01
N GLU A 249 -11.64 -15.12 4.87
CA GLU A 249 -10.38 -14.38 4.77
C GLU A 249 -9.25 -15.19 5.39
N PHE A 250 -8.18 -15.38 4.63
CA PHE A 250 -6.95 -16.03 5.07
C PHE A 250 -5.89 -14.99 5.39
N ARG A 251 -5.10 -15.30 6.41
CA ARG A 251 -3.87 -14.60 6.72
C ARG A 251 -2.71 -15.59 6.69
N MET A 252 -1.68 -15.26 5.93
CA MET A 252 -0.46 -16.05 5.85
C MET A 252 0.73 -15.15 6.16
N SER A 253 1.70 -15.67 6.92
CA SER A 253 3.00 -15.04 7.09
C SER A 253 4.06 -16.05 6.72
N VAL A 254 5.00 -15.64 5.87
CA VAL A 254 6.06 -16.50 5.33
C VAL A 254 7.39 -15.75 5.36
N GLN A 255 8.46 -16.48 5.66
CA GLN A 255 9.81 -15.97 5.48
C GLN A 255 10.15 -15.99 4.00
N LEU A 256 10.60 -14.86 3.46
CA LEU A 256 11.09 -14.73 2.10
C LEU A 256 12.35 -15.60 1.91
N PRO A 257 12.63 -16.07 0.67
CA PRO A 257 13.82 -16.86 0.40
C PRO A 257 15.09 -16.16 0.88
N ASP A 258 16.05 -16.94 1.38
CA ASP A 258 17.34 -16.39 1.80
C ASP A 258 18.02 -15.68 0.63
N GLY A 259 18.46 -14.46 0.87
CA GLY A 259 19.09 -13.60 -0.15
C GLY A 259 18.13 -13.08 -1.22
N TYR A 260 16.81 -13.14 -1.02
CA TYR A 260 15.84 -12.60 -1.98
C TYR A 260 16.07 -11.11 -2.30
N PHE A 261 16.56 -10.35 -1.31
CA PHE A 261 16.89 -8.93 -1.45
C PHE A 261 18.39 -8.68 -1.73
N ASP A 262 19.21 -9.73 -1.81
CA ASP A 262 20.64 -9.59 -2.05
C ASP A 262 20.89 -9.26 -3.53
N GLU A 263 21.68 -8.21 -3.78
CA GLU A 263 21.95 -7.57 -5.08
C GLU A 263 22.63 -8.48 -6.14
N ASN A 264 22.78 -9.78 -5.89
CA ASN A 264 23.48 -10.72 -6.75
C ASN A 264 22.58 -11.53 -7.70
N ILE A 265 21.29 -11.22 -7.78
CA ILE A 265 20.45 -11.74 -8.85
C ILE A 265 20.85 -10.95 -10.10
N GLN A 266 21.78 -11.48 -10.89
CA GLN A 266 22.12 -10.91 -12.19
C GLN A 266 20.84 -10.81 -13.02
N VAL A 267 20.29 -9.60 -13.07
CA VAL A 267 19.23 -9.24 -14.02
C VAL A 267 19.82 -9.55 -15.38
N GLN A 268 19.30 -10.58 -16.04
CA GLN A 268 19.66 -10.85 -17.43
C GLN A 268 19.19 -9.65 -18.22
N ASP A 269 20.17 -8.81 -18.59
CA ASP A 269 19.99 -7.59 -19.34
C ASP A 269 19.39 -7.96 -20.71
N ASN A 270 18.06 -7.90 -20.82
CA ASN A 270 17.33 -8.20 -22.05
C ASN A 270 17.32 -7.01 -23.03
N SER A 271 18.23 -6.05 -22.86
CA SER A 271 18.38 -4.84 -23.67
C SER A 271 19.04 -5.06 -25.05
N ASN A 272 18.91 -6.25 -25.65
CA ASN A 272 19.22 -6.48 -27.07
C ASN A 272 17.94 -6.44 -27.91
N GLY A 273 17.39 -5.23 -28.07
CA GLY A 273 16.19 -4.98 -28.87
C GLY A 273 16.32 -3.73 -29.72
N ASN A 274 17.06 -3.83 -30.82
CA ASN A 274 16.94 -3.07 -32.07
C ASN A 274 16.62 -1.56 -31.99
N THR A 275 17.67 -0.73 -32.00
CA THR A 275 17.65 0.49 -32.81
C THR A 275 18.09 0.13 -34.23
N GLN A 276 17.13 -0.02 -35.15
CA GLN A 276 17.40 0.04 -36.59
C GLN A 276 16.36 0.92 -37.29
N HIS A 277 16.88 2.02 -37.85
CA HIS A 277 16.39 2.95 -38.86
C HIS A 277 15.19 3.85 -38.55
#